data_AF-E9EIX5-F1
#
_entry.id   AF-E9EIX5-F1
#
_cell.length_a   1.000
_cell.length_b   1.000
_cell.length_c   1.000
_cell.angle_alpha   90.00
_cell.angle_beta   90.00
_cell.angle_gamma   90.00
#
_symmetry.space_group_name_H-M   'P 1'
#
loop_
_entity.id
_entity.type
_entity.pdbx_description
1 polymer ?
#
loop_
_entity_poly.entity_id
_entity_poly.type
_entity_poly.pdbx_seq_one_letter_code
_entity_poly.pdbx_strand_id
1 'polypeptide(L)'
;MDTDTFKRQYADILRRYLRGISYQTLSCVYDPSIEKAVVRHFRTLNFSTDFVERIMPIIHASAWIATSTYSFTPPNVQEAIAIYTSLAIAIEDTSKEYTDDLKSFQLRLFNRQPQPNQLLQAMVDFIDVLRGIYGPFACDMIAKSTAEFISICAFERKYGGTLRPSSSSPDFPYYLRLKTGVAEVYAFFAFPEVLYLEDAFLHVYIVAIPDIARY
;
A
#
# COMPACT_ATOMS: atom_id res chain seq x y z
N MET A 1 -16.90 30.95 1.68
CA MET A 1 -17.53 29.92 2.53
C MET A 1 -16.94 30.10 3.92
N ASP A 2 -17.77 30.29 4.94
CA ASP A 2 -17.30 30.55 6.31
C ASP A 2 -16.68 29.28 6.92
N THR A 3 -15.53 29.43 7.60
CA THR A 3 -14.71 28.34 8.14
C THR A 3 -15.51 27.46 9.12
N ASP A 4 -16.43 28.05 9.86
CA ASP A 4 -17.29 27.34 10.82
C ASP A 4 -18.36 26.49 10.12
N THR A 5 -18.82 26.91 8.94
CA THR A 5 -19.76 26.12 8.13
C THR A 5 -19.07 24.87 7.58
N PHE A 6 -17.84 25.02 7.09
CA PHE A 6 -17.04 23.90 6.58
C PHE A 6 -16.75 22.85 7.66
N LYS A 7 -16.32 23.29 8.86
CA LYS A 7 -16.06 22.38 10.00
C LYS A 7 -17.29 21.56 10.39
N ARG A 8 -18.48 22.18 10.41
CA ARG A 8 -19.74 21.47 10.73
C ARG A 8 -20.08 20.42 9.68
N GLN A 9 -19.99 20.78 8.39
CA GLN A 9 -20.24 19.85 7.30
C GLN A 9 -19.31 18.63 7.36
N TYR A 10 -18.02 18.84 7.58
CA TYR A 10 -17.05 17.74 7.73
C TYR A 10 -17.35 16.87 8.95
N ALA A 11 -17.64 17.48 10.10
CA ALA A 11 -18.00 16.73 11.31
C ALA A 11 -19.24 15.86 11.08
N ASP A 12 -20.24 16.36 10.36
CA ASP A 12 -21.46 15.61 10.06
C ASP A 12 -21.21 14.47 9.06
N ILE A 13 -20.37 14.68 8.04
CA ILE A 13 -19.92 13.61 7.14
C ILE A 13 -19.21 12.50 7.92
N LEU A 14 -18.24 12.85 8.77
CA LEU A 14 -17.49 11.89 9.58
C LEU A 14 -18.40 11.13 10.55
N ARG A 15 -19.30 11.82 11.25
CA ARG A 15 -20.26 11.18 12.16
C ARG A 15 -21.18 10.21 11.43
N ARG A 16 -21.68 10.60 10.26
CA ARG A 16 -22.52 9.73 9.43
C ARG A 16 -21.76 8.50 8.96
N TYR A 17 -20.52 8.68 8.52
CA TYR A 17 -19.66 7.59 8.09
C TYR A 17 -19.37 6.61 9.24
N LEU A 18 -18.87 7.11 10.37
CA LEU A 18 -18.53 6.28 11.54
C LEU A 18 -19.75 5.53 12.08
N ARG A 19 -20.93 6.16 12.12
CA ARG A 19 -22.17 5.47 12.48
C ARG A 19 -22.57 4.42 11.45
N GLY A 20 -22.40 4.72 10.16
CA GLY A 20 -22.73 3.81 9.05
C GLY A 20 -21.92 2.52 9.07
N ILE A 21 -20.64 2.59 9.45
CA ILE A 21 -19.77 1.42 9.60
C ILE A 21 -19.83 0.79 11.00
N SER A 22 -20.77 1.22 11.85
CA SER A 22 -20.89 0.78 13.24
C SER A 22 -19.56 0.89 14.01
N TYR A 23 -18.81 1.97 13.77
CA TYR A 23 -17.49 2.15 14.34
C TYR A 23 -17.52 2.07 15.86
N GLN A 24 -16.60 1.28 16.41
CA GLN A 24 -16.30 1.24 17.83
C GLN A 24 -14.85 1.65 18.01
N THR A 25 -14.55 2.35 19.10
CA THR A 25 -13.17 2.69 19.43
C THR A 25 -12.39 1.39 19.63
N LEU A 26 -11.49 1.09 18.71
CA LEU A 26 -10.63 -0.08 18.81
C LEU A 26 -9.54 0.19 19.84
N SER A 27 -9.26 -0.80 20.70
CA SER A 27 -8.06 -0.82 21.53
C SER A 27 -6.86 -1.18 20.65
N CYS A 28 -6.44 -0.24 19.80
CA CYS A 28 -5.22 -0.41 19.03
C CYS A 28 -4.02 -0.31 19.98
N VAL A 29 -3.28 -1.40 20.14
CA VAL A 29 -2.01 -1.40 20.85
C VAL A 29 -0.92 -1.26 19.79
N TYR A 30 -0.30 -0.08 19.74
CA TYR A 30 0.90 0.11 18.95
C TYR A 30 2.01 -0.81 19.46
N ASP A 31 2.60 -1.60 18.57
CA ASP A 31 3.76 -2.41 18.88
C ASP A 31 5.03 -1.79 18.27
N PRO A 32 5.90 -1.17 19.08
CA PRO A 32 7.17 -0.63 18.63
C PRO A 32 8.13 -1.68 18.04
N SER A 33 7.87 -2.98 18.25
CA SER A 33 8.67 -4.06 17.68
C SER A 33 8.56 -4.11 16.15
N ILE A 34 7.39 -3.78 15.60
CA ILE A 34 7.14 -3.76 14.15
C ILE A 34 7.98 -2.68 13.48
N GLU A 35 8.03 -1.47 14.05
CA GLU A 35 8.86 -0.38 13.54
C GLU A 35 10.35 -0.77 13.49
N LYS A 36 10.85 -1.41 14.56
CA LYS A 36 12.24 -1.90 14.63
C LYS A 36 12.52 -3.00 13.60
N ALA A 37 11.53 -3.83 13.29
CA ALA A 37 11.65 -4.89 12.31
C ALA A 37 11.75 -4.32 10.88
N VAL A 38 10.93 -3.32 10.55
CA VAL A 38 11.02 -2.59 9.28
C VAL A 38 12.38 -1.89 9.15
N VAL A 39 12.85 -1.18 10.18
CA VAL A 39 14.20 -0.57 10.18
C VAL A 39 15.27 -1.62 9.90
N ARG A 40 15.20 -2.77 10.59
CA ARG A 40 16.14 -3.88 10.38
C ARG A 40 16.10 -4.37 8.94
N HIS A 41 14.91 -4.51 8.35
CA HIS A 41 14.74 -4.94 6.96
C HIS A 41 15.50 -4.00 6.00
N PHE A 42 15.27 -2.68 6.07
CA PHE A 42 16.01 -1.72 5.24
C PHE A 42 17.53 -1.78 5.47
N ARG A 43 17.98 -2.02 6.71
CA ARG A 43 19.41 -2.20 7.00
C ARG A 43 19.99 -3.47 6.38
N THR A 44 19.27 -4.58 6.40
CA THR A 44 19.72 -5.83 5.76
C THR A 44 19.88 -5.70 4.25
N LEU A 45 19.09 -4.82 3.64
CA LEU A 45 19.19 -4.48 2.22
C LEU A 45 20.29 -3.45 1.92
N ASN A 46 21.09 -3.04 2.91
CA ASN A 46 22.17 -2.05 2.80
C ASN A 46 21.71 -0.64 2.42
N PHE A 47 20.51 -0.21 2.83
CA PHE A 47 20.15 1.21 2.73
C PHE A 47 21.00 2.05 3.70
N SER A 48 21.38 3.25 3.27
CA SER A 48 22.20 4.16 4.09
C SER A 48 21.46 4.60 5.36
N THR A 49 22.21 5.01 6.38
CA THR A 49 21.63 5.58 7.61
C THR A 49 20.74 6.77 7.30
N ASP A 50 21.27 7.71 6.52
CA ASP A 50 20.57 8.93 6.13
C ASP A 50 19.26 8.62 5.40
N PHE A 51 19.23 7.59 4.55
CA PHE A 51 18.01 7.17 3.87
C PHE A 51 16.99 6.63 4.86
N VAL A 52 17.39 5.72 5.75
CA VAL A 52 16.49 5.12 6.75
C VAL A 52 15.95 6.20 7.68
N GLU A 53 16.78 7.13 8.13
CA GLU A 53 16.37 8.29 8.94
C GLU A 53 15.37 9.17 8.21
N ARG A 54 15.60 9.44 6.92
CA ARG A 54 14.68 10.21 6.06
C ARG A 54 13.29 9.57 5.98
N ILE A 55 13.19 8.24 5.92
CA ILE A 55 11.91 7.53 5.81
C ILE A 55 11.32 7.09 7.16
N MET A 56 11.91 7.45 8.30
CA MET A 56 11.37 7.07 9.62
C MET A 56 9.90 7.46 9.84
N PRO A 57 9.40 8.64 9.42
CA PRO A 57 7.98 8.96 9.52
C PRO A 57 7.08 7.99 8.73
N ILE A 58 7.56 7.51 7.57
CA ILE A 58 6.88 6.52 6.74
C ILE A 58 6.87 5.17 7.45
N ILE A 59 8.00 4.75 8.00
CA ILE A 59 8.14 3.50 8.77
C ILE A 59 7.17 3.50 9.96
N HIS A 60 7.11 4.61 10.70
CA HIS A 60 6.21 4.77 11.83
C HIS A 60 4.74 4.66 11.42
N ALA A 61 4.33 5.38 10.37
CA ALA A 61 2.98 5.32 9.84
C ALA A 61 2.62 3.90 9.34
N SER A 62 3.57 3.24 8.68
CA SER A 62 3.39 1.88 8.16
C SER A 62 3.21 0.85 9.28
N ALA A 63 4.02 0.94 10.35
CA ALA A 63 3.87 0.11 11.54
C ALA A 63 2.51 0.36 12.20
N TRP A 64 2.10 1.64 12.33
CA TRP A 64 0.80 1.98 12.88
C TRP A 64 -0.34 1.40 12.05
N ILE A 65 -0.31 1.52 10.72
CA ILE A 65 -1.31 0.93 9.81
C ILE A 65 -1.39 -0.58 10.04
N ALA A 66 -0.26 -1.28 10.04
CA ALA A 66 -0.21 -2.72 10.26
C ALA A 66 -0.81 -3.13 11.62
N THR A 67 -0.39 -2.49 12.72
CA THR A 67 -0.83 -2.87 14.06
C THR A 67 -2.26 -2.43 14.38
N SER A 68 -2.77 -1.38 13.72
CA SER A 68 -4.12 -0.86 13.96
C SER A 68 -5.17 -1.53 13.08
N THR A 69 -4.89 -1.60 11.77
CA THR A 69 -5.85 -2.04 10.76
C THR A 69 -5.86 -3.57 10.65
N TYR A 70 -4.70 -4.20 10.85
CA TYR A 70 -4.52 -5.65 10.75
C TYR A 70 -4.19 -6.28 12.11
N SER A 71 -4.70 -5.70 13.20
CA SER A 71 -4.50 -6.16 14.58
C SER A 71 -4.92 -7.62 14.82
N PHE A 72 -5.81 -8.15 13.99
CA PHE A 72 -6.26 -9.54 14.02
C PHE A 72 -5.27 -10.54 13.38
N THR A 73 -4.26 -10.06 12.64
CA THR A 73 -3.24 -10.90 12.01
C THR A 73 -2.05 -11.12 12.93
N PRO A 74 -1.31 -12.24 12.79
CA PRO A 74 -0.11 -12.49 13.58
C PRO A 74 1.02 -11.45 13.35
N PRO A 75 1.94 -11.24 14.31
CA PRO A 75 2.98 -10.21 14.22
C PRO A 75 3.86 -10.29 12.96
N ASN A 76 4.17 -11.49 12.45
CA ASN A 76 4.96 -11.65 11.22
C ASN A 76 4.22 -11.15 9.97
N VAL A 77 2.88 -11.24 9.96
CA VAL A 77 2.05 -10.68 8.89
C VAL A 77 2.03 -9.17 8.99
N GLN A 78 1.86 -8.62 10.20
CA GLN A 78 1.90 -7.18 10.44
C GLN A 78 3.26 -6.57 10.05
N GLU A 79 4.36 -7.26 10.37
CA GLU A 79 5.71 -6.87 9.93
C GLU A 79 5.80 -6.81 8.40
N ALA A 80 5.29 -7.84 7.71
CA ALA A 80 5.31 -7.87 6.26
C ALA A 80 4.48 -6.75 5.62
N ILE A 81 3.30 -6.46 6.17
CA ILE A 81 2.45 -5.34 5.75
C ILE A 81 3.18 -4.00 5.95
N ALA A 82 3.83 -3.81 7.10
CA ALA A 82 4.56 -2.58 7.41
C ALA A 82 5.78 -2.39 6.49
N ILE A 83 6.50 -3.46 6.16
CA ILE A 83 7.62 -3.41 5.21
C ILE A 83 7.11 -3.04 3.81
N TYR A 84 6.08 -3.73 3.31
CA TYR A 84 5.50 -3.44 2.00
C TYR A 84 5.04 -1.97 1.92
N THR A 85 4.29 -1.52 2.92
CA THR A 85 3.75 -0.15 3.00
C THR A 85 4.90 0.87 2.99
N SER A 86 5.97 0.61 3.73
CA SER A 86 7.13 1.48 3.78
C SER A 86 7.86 1.57 2.44
N LEU A 87 8.03 0.44 1.74
CA LEU A 87 8.63 0.39 0.41
C LEU A 87 7.75 1.14 -0.61
N ALA A 88 6.43 0.92 -0.59
CA ALA A 88 5.50 1.54 -1.53
C ALA A 88 5.49 3.06 -1.39
N ILE A 89 5.36 3.58 -0.16
CA ILE A 89 5.36 5.02 0.09
C ILE A 89 6.74 5.62 -0.20
N ALA A 90 7.83 4.94 0.15
CA ALA A 90 9.18 5.43 -0.17
C ALA A 90 9.40 5.53 -1.70
N ILE A 91 8.87 4.60 -2.49
CA ILE A 91 8.91 4.66 -3.97
C ILE A 91 8.12 5.87 -4.49
N GLU A 92 6.92 6.12 -3.97
CA GLU A 92 6.09 7.25 -4.36
C GLU A 92 6.76 8.59 -4.03
N ASP A 93 7.23 8.76 -2.80
CA ASP A 93 7.85 10.01 -2.33
C ASP A 93 9.16 10.33 -3.05
N THR A 94 9.94 9.29 -3.40
CA THR A 94 11.22 9.44 -4.12
C THR A 94 11.07 9.38 -5.64
N SER A 95 9.85 9.23 -6.17
CA SER A 95 9.57 9.12 -7.62
C SER A 95 10.12 10.26 -8.48
N LYS A 96 10.31 11.44 -7.86
CA LYS A 96 10.91 12.62 -8.50
C LYS A 96 12.39 12.43 -8.82
N GLU A 97 13.10 11.65 -8.00
CA GLU A 97 14.54 11.40 -8.10
C GLU A 97 14.84 10.37 -9.21
N TYR A 98 13.89 9.45 -9.48
CA TYR A 98 14.13 8.26 -10.32
C TYR A 98 12.99 7.99 -11.33
N THR A 99 12.48 9.02 -12.00
CA THR A 99 11.31 8.85 -12.89
C THR A 99 11.54 7.88 -14.05
N ASP A 100 12.73 7.87 -14.65
CA ASP A 100 13.03 6.96 -15.77
C ASP A 100 13.20 5.51 -15.31
N ASP A 101 13.68 5.31 -14.08
CA ASP A 101 13.73 4.00 -13.44
C ASP A 101 12.33 3.40 -13.32
N LEU A 102 11.37 4.18 -12.81
CA LEU A 102 9.98 3.76 -12.67
C LEU A 102 9.36 3.36 -14.03
N LYS A 103 9.64 4.12 -15.10
CA LYS A 103 9.15 3.79 -16.46
C LYS A 103 9.72 2.46 -16.97
N SER A 104 10.96 2.13 -16.60
CA SER A 104 11.62 0.91 -17.04
C SER A 104 11.26 -0.32 -16.20
N PHE A 105 10.57 -0.14 -15.07
CA PHE A 105 10.31 -1.19 -14.08
C PHE A 105 9.69 -2.46 -14.69
N GLN A 106 8.55 -2.31 -15.38
CA GLN A 106 7.84 -3.47 -15.94
C GLN A 106 8.63 -4.15 -17.05
N LEU A 107 9.25 -3.37 -17.94
CA LEU A 107 10.09 -3.90 -19.02
C LEU A 107 11.22 -4.77 -18.44
N ARG A 108 11.89 -4.27 -17.39
CA ARG A 108 12.97 -5.01 -16.72
C ARG A 108 12.45 -6.23 -15.98
N LEU A 109 11.29 -6.14 -15.32
CA LEU A 109 10.64 -7.26 -14.64
C LEU A 109 10.36 -8.41 -15.61
N PHE A 110 9.70 -8.14 -16.75
CA PHE A 110 9.39 -9.17 -17.74
C PHE A 110 10.62 -9.73 -18.44
N ASN A 111 11.66 -8.92 -18.61
CA ASN A 111 12.95 -9.35 -19.16
C ASN A 111 13.86 -10.03 -18.13
N ARG A 112 13.40 -10.24 -16.88
CA ARG A 112 14.19 -10.81 -15.77
C ARG A 112 15.51 -10.07 -15.52
N GLN A 113 15.48 -8.77 -15.70
CA GLN A 113 16.62 -7.89 -15.44
C GLN A 113 16.52 -7.34 -14.01
N PRO A 114 17.65 -7.12 -13.33
CA PRO A 114 17.67 -6.40 -12.06
C PRO A 114 17.00 -5.04 -12.21
N GLN A 115 16.31 -4.56 -11.19
CA GLN A 115 15.70 -3.25 -11.17
C GLN A 115 16.79 -2.15 -11.11
N PRO A 116 16.50 -0.96 -11.66
CA PRO A 116 17.51 0.08 -11.87
C PRO A 116 17.97 0.76 -10.57
N ASN A 117 17.16 0.70 -9.51
CA ASN A 117 17.51 1.22 -8.21
C ASN A 117 17.14 0.25 -7.08
N GLN A 118 17.74 0.50 -5.92
CA GLN A 118 17.67 -0.36 -4.75
C GLN A 118 16.25 -0.49 -4.17
N LEU A 119 15.43 0.57 -4.24
CA LEU A 119 14.03 0.53 -3.77
C LEU A 119 13.15 -0.37 -4.63
N LEU A 120 13.27 -0.24 -5.95
CA LEU A 120 12.52 -1.08 -6.89
C LEU A 120 12.99 -2.53 -6.81
N GLN A 121 14.28 -2.78 -6.64
CA GLN A 121 14.80 -4.13 -6.43
C GLN A 121 14.27 -4.72 -5.12
N ALA A 122 14.34 -3.95 -4.03
CA ALA A 122 13.80 -4.36 -2.74
C ALA A 122 12.31 -4.71 -2.80
N MET A 123 11.51 -3.95 -3.56
CA MET A 123 10.10 -4.27 -3.76
C MET A 123 9.89 -5.59 -4.51
N VAL A 124 10.65 -5.85 -5.57
CA VAL A 124 10.57 -7.13 -6.31
C VAL A 124 10.96 -8.31 -5.42
N ASP A 125 12.06 -8.18 -4.68
CA ASP A 125 12.53 -9.23 -3.77
C ASP A 125 11.53 -9.46 -2.64
N PHE A 126 10.88 -8.40 -2.16
CA PHE A 126 9.89 -8.50 -1.09
C PHE A 126 8.57 -9.16 -1.55
N ILE A 127 8.15 -8.95 -2.81
CA ILE A 127 7.01 -9.68 -3.38
C ILE A 127 7.24 -11.20 -3.36
N ASP A 128 8.49 -11.66 -3.54
CA ASP A 128 8.82 -13.09 -3.41
C ASP A 128 8.67 -13.58 -1.97
N VAL A 129 9.09 -12.79 -0.99
CA VAL A 129 8.89 -13.08 0.45
C VAL A 129 7.40 -13.25 0.79
N LEU A 130 6.52 -12.43 0.19
CA LEU A 130 5.08 -12.52 0.41
C LEU A 130 4.47 -13.86 -0.01
N ARG A 131 5.12 -14.62 -0.90
CA ARG A 131 4.68 -15.98 -1.29
C ARG A 131 4.76 -17.00 -0.15
N GLY A 132 5.52 -16.70 0.91
CA GLY A 132 5.53 -17.49 2.14
C GLY A 132 4.42 -17.13 3.14
N ILE A 133 3.62 -16.09 2.86
CA ILE A 133 2.63 -15.52 3.77
C ILE A 133 1.21 -15.59 3.19
N TYR A 134 1.08 -15.48 1.87
CA TYR A 134 -0.19 -15.43 1.15
C TYR A 134 -0.26 -16.53 0.09
N GLY A 135 -1.49 -16.90 -0.28
CA GLY A 135 -1.75 -17.91 -1.30
C GLY A 135 -1.35 -17.44 -2.70
N PRO A 136 -1.15 -18.36 -3.66
CA PRO A 136 -0.70 -18.05 -5.02
C PRO A 136 -1.52 -16.96 -5.73
N PHE A 137 -2.85 -17.02 -5.67
CA PHE A 137 -3.74 -16.06 -6.30
C PHE A 137 -3.64 -14.69 -5.64
N ALA A 138 -3.65 -14.62 -4.30
CA ALA A 138 -3.43 -13.38 -3.56
C ALA A 138 -2.07 -12.76 -3.91
N CYS A 139 -1.00 -13.56 -3.97
CA CYS A 139 0.32 -13.09 -4.40
C CYS A 139 0.33 -12.54 -5.82
N ASP A 140 -0.35 -13.19 -6.76
CA ASP A 140 -0.44 -12.72 -8.13
C ASP A 140 -1.18 -11.39 -8.23
N MET A 141 -2.26 -11.22 -7.44
CA MET A 141 -2.97 -9.94 -7.36
C MET A 141 -2.13 -8.87 -6.69
N ILE A 142 -1.42 -9.19 -5.61
CA ILE A 142 -0.51 -8.25 -4.96
C ILE A 142 0.55 -7.77 -5.96
N ALA A 143 1.25 -8.71 -6.63
CA ALA A 143 2.29 -8.39 -7.60
C ALA A 143 1.77 -7.55 -8.76
N LYS A 144 0.59 -7.90 -9.31
CA LYS A 144 -0.10 -7.13 -10.37
C LYS A 144 -0.34 -5.69 -9.91
N SER A 145 -0.95 -5.50 -8.75
CA SER A 145 -1.34 -4.17 -8.27
C SER A 145 -0.14 -3.32 -7.85
N THR A 146 0.94 -3.94 -7.36
CA THR A 146 2.22 -3.25 -7.15
C THR A 146 2.85 -2.76 -8.46
N ALA A 147 2.83 -3.59 -9.52
CA ALA A 147 3.38 -3.20 -10.82
C ALA A 147 2.58 -2.06 -11.48
N GLU A 148 1.26 -2.08 -11.33
CA GLU A 148 0.38 -0.97 -11.73
C GLU A 148 0.69 0.31 -10.94
N PHE A 149 0.84 0.20 -9.62
CA PHE A 149 1.18 1.33 -8.75
C PHE A 149 2.50 2.01 -9.17
N ILE A 150 3.57 1.24 -9.39
CA ILE A 150 4.86 1.80 -9.81
C ILE A 150 4.73 2.55 -11.15
N SER A 151 3.89 2.01 -12.05
CA SER A 151 3.62 2.65 -13.34
C SER A 151 2.84 3.95 -13.18
N ILE A 152 1.89 4.00 -12.25
CA ILE A 152 1.12 5.22 -12.00
C ILE A 152 1.95 6.28 -11.29
N CYS A 153 2.90 5.93 -10.41
CA CYS A 153 3.86 6.89 -9.85
C CYS A 153 4.65 7.60 -10.95
N ALA A 154 5.12 6.86 -11.98
CA ALA A 154 5.80 7.45 -13.13
C ALA A 154 4.88 8.37 -13.93
N PHE A 155 3.62 7.97 -14.11
CA PHE A 155 2.60 8.74 -14.80
C PHE A 155 2.26 10.05 -14.08
N GLU A 156 1.98 10.00 -12.77
CA GLU A 156 1.68 11.17 -11.95
C GLU A 156 2.87 12.10 -11.86
N ARG A 157 4.11 11.59 -11.89
CA ARG A 157 5.27 12.45 -11.97
C ARG A 157 5.35 13.21 -13.29
N LYS A 158 5.01 12.56 -14.41
CA LYS A 158 5.05 13.17 -15.74
C LYS A 158 3.90 14.15 -15.97
N TYR A 159 2.71 13.85 -15.47
CA TYR A 159 1.48 14.58 -15.80
C TYR A 159 0.79 15.24 -14.60
N GLY A 160 1.36 15.11 -13.39
CA GLY A 160 0.83 15.68 -12.16
C GLY A 160 0.58 17.18 -12.28
N GLY A 161 -0.61 17.61 -11.87
CA GLY A 161 -1.05 19.01 -11.98
C GLY A 161 -1.39 19.48 -13.40
N THR A 162 -1.12 18.69 -14.45
CA THR A 162 -1.46 19.05 -15.85
C THR A 162 -2.74 18.37 -16.34
N LEU A 163 -3.09 17.22 -15.78
CA LEU A 163 -4.33 16.52 -16.13
C LEU A 163 -5.55 17.37 -15.80
N ARG A 164 -6.46 17.47 -16.77
CA ARG A 164 -7.76 18.14 -16.65
C ARG A 164 -8.82 17.15 -17.12
N PRO A 165 -9.40 16.34 -16.22
CA PRO A 165 -10.46 15.42 -16.58
C PRO A 165 -11.60 16.19 -17.23
N SER A 166 -12.07 15.71 -18.39
CA SER A 166 -13.22 16.31 -19.06
C SER A 166 -14.52 15.93 -18.35
N SER A 167 -15.58 16.72 -18.52
CA SER A 167 -16.93 16.36 -18.05
C SER A 167 -17.45 15.08 -18.71
N SER A 168 -16.91 14.70 -19.88
CA SER A 168 -17.18 13.44 -20.57
C SER A 168 -16.41 12.24 -20.01
N SER A 169 -15.63 12.42 -18.94
CA SER A 169 -14.82 11.35 -18.32
C SER A 169 -14.96 11.38 -16.78
N PRO A 170 -16.17 11.26 -16.24
CA PRO A 170 -16.44 11.43 -14.80
C PRO A 170 -15.74 10.39 -13.92
N ASP A 171 -15.46 9.20 -14.45
CA ASP A 171 -14.85 8.10 -13.69
C ASP A 171 -13.32 8.16 -13.65
N PHE A 172 -12.68 9.07 -14.39
CA PHE A 172 -11.22 9.15 -14.44
C PHE A 172 -10.57 9.38 -13.08
N PRO A 173 -11.07 10.27 -12.20
CA PRO A 173 -10.51 10.43 -10.85
C PRO A 173 -10.57 9.15 -10.03
N TYR A 174 -11.67 8.39 -10.16
CA TYR A 174 -11.84 7.11 -9.47
C TYR A 174 -10.89 6.04 -10.02
N TYR A 175 -10.78 5.93 -11.35
CA TYR A 175 -9.80 5.07 -12.02
C TYR A 175 -8.38 5.37 -11.56
N LEU A 176 -7.98 6.65 -11.55
CA LEU A 176 -6.64 7.05 -11.11
C LEU A 176 -6.42 6.68 -9.64
N ARG A 177 -7.41 6.94 -8.77
CA ARG A 177 -7.32 6.61 -7.34
C ARG A 177 -7.19 5.11 -7.08
N LEU A 178 -7.87 4.26 -7.84
CA LEU A 178 -7.73 2.81 -7.71
C LEU A 178 -6.30 2.35 -8.03
N LYS A 179 -5.65 2.98 -9.01
CA LYS A 179 -4.27 2.64 -9.40
C LYS A 179 -3.23 3.20 -8.43
N THR A 180 -3.45 4.41 -7.88
CA THR A 180 -2.50 5.05 -6.95
C THR A 180 -2.65 4.56 -5.51
N GLY A 181 -3.86 4.19 -5.09
CA GLY A 181 -4.15 3.83 -3.70
C GLY A 181 -3.69 2.42 -3.30
N VAL A 182 -3.35 1.57 -4.27
CA VAL A 182 -2.89 0.19 -4.03
C VAL A 182 -3.88 -0.62 -3.18
N ALA A 183 -5.16 -0.24 -3.23
CA ALA A 183 -6.20 -0.70 -2.30
C ALA A 183 -6.45 -2.22 -2.38
N GLU A 184 -6.28 -2.81 -3.57
CA GLU A 184 -6.39 -4.25 -3.77
C GLU A 184 -5.33 -5.02 -2.97
N VAL A 185 -4.10 -4.50 -2.85
CA VAL A 185 -3.06 -5.14 -2.01
C VAL A 185 -3.48 -5.14 -0.55
N TYR A 186 -3.95 -4.00 -0.05
CA TYR A 186 -4.43 -3.88 1.32
C TYR A 186 -5.67 -4.76 1.59
N ALA A 187 -6.52 -4.97 0.59
CA ALA A 187 -7.63 -5.92 0.68
C ALA A 187 -7.14 -7.36 0.85
N PHE A 188 -6.16 -7.82 0.05
CA PHE A 188 -5.58 -9.15 0.19
C PHE A 188 -4.77 -9.33 1.48
N PHE A 189 -4.16 -8.27 2.01
CA PHE A 189 -3.45 -8.33 3.28
C PHE A 189 -4.32 -8.76 4.47
N ALA A 190 -5.64 -8.60 4.38
CA ALA A 190 -6.57 -9.06 5.39
C ALA A 190 -6.72 -10.60 5.43
N PHE A 191 -6.24 -11.32 4.41
CA PHE A 191 -6.46 -12.76 4.26
C PHE A 191 -5.14 -13.55 4.14
N PRO A 192 -4.27 -13.57 5.16
CA PRO A 192 -3.03 -14.35 5.14
C PRO A 192 -3.33 -15.86 5.25
N GLU A 193 -2.46 -16.70 4.66
CA GLU A 193 -2.61 -18.16 4.64
C GLU A 193 -2.76 -18.78 6.02
N VAL A 194 -2.02 -18.24 7.01
CA VAL A 194 -2.06 -18.72 8.39
C VAL A 194 -3.44 -18.63 9.06
N LEU A 195 -4.32 -17.74 8.56
CA LEU A 195 -5.70 -17.58 9.04
C LEU A 195 -6.72 -18.10 8.03
N TYR A 196 -6.46 -17.91 6.73
CA TYR A 196 -7.38 -18.20 5.65
C TYR A 196 -6.64 -18.88 4.51
N LEU A 197 -6.49 -20.20 4.59
CA LEU A 197 -5.90 -21.02 3.52
C LEU A 197 -6.65 -20.76 2.21
N GLU A 198 -5.95 -20.28 1.18
CA GLU A 198 -6.55 -19.81 -0.06
C GLU A 198 -7.37 -20.92 -0.75
N ASP A 199 -6.84 -22.14 -0.79
CA ASP A 199 -7.53 -23.31 -1.35
C ASP A 199 -8.91 -23.57 -0.72
N ALA A 200 -9.09 -23.22 0.56
CA ALA A 200 -10.33 -23.42 1.29
C ALA A 200 -11.24 -22.18 1.28
N PHE A 201 -10.66 -20.97 1.32
CA PHE A 201 -11.40 -19.74 1.63
C PHE A 201 -11.45 -18.71 0.50
N LEU A 202 -10.70 -18.89 -0.61
CA LEU A 202 -10.66 -17.92 -1.70
C LEU A 202 -12.05 -17.52 -2.18
N HIS A 203 -12.92 -18.50 -2.42
CA HIS A 203 -14.29 -18.26 -2.88
C HIS A 203 -15.15 -17.46 -1.89
N VAL A 204 -14.78 -17.43 -0.61
CA VAL A 204 -15.48 -16.70 0.46
C VAL A 204 -15.04 -15.24 0.49
N TYR A 205 -13.73 -14.97 0.48
CA TYR A 205 -13.24 -13.59 0.62
C TYR A 205 -13.10 -12.86 -0.71
N ILE A 206 -12.94 -13.55 -1.85
CA ILE A 206 -12.73 -12.90 -3.14
C ILE A 206 -13.89 -11.98 -3.53
N VAL A 207 -15.11 -12.33 -3.14
CA VAL A 207 -16.30 -11.51 -3.40
C VAL A 207 -16.31 -10.21 -2.58
N ALA A 208 -15.56 -10.15 -1.47
CA ALA A 208 -15.43 -8.96 -0.64
C ALA A 208 -14.30 -8.02 -1.10
N ILE A 209 -13.30 -8.53 -1.83
CA ILE A 209 -12.14 -7.75 -2.28
C ILE A 209 -12.54 -6.46 -3.04
N PRO A 210 -13.48 -6.47 -4.01
CA PRO A 210 -13.86 -5.25 -4.72
C PRO A 210 -14.46 -4.18 -3.80
N ASP A 211 -15.22 -4.58 -2.80
CA ASP A 211 -15.84 -3.65 -1.85
C ASP A 211 -14.80 -3.10 -0.87
N ILE A 212 -13.88 -3.94 -0.39
CA ILE A 212 -12.76 -3.48 0.45
C ILE A 212 -11.85 -2.51 -0.32
N ALA A 213 -11.58 -2.79 -1.60
CA ALA A 213 -10.69 -1.96 -2.42
C ALA A 213 -11.34 -0.66 -2.94
N ARG A 214 -12.67 -0.53 -2.82
CA ARG A 214 -13.43 0.62 -3.33
C ARG A 214 -13.51 1.79 -2.34
N TYR A 215 -13.36 1.53 -1.05
CA TYR A 215 -13.50 2.49 0.04
C TYR A 215 -12.15 2.77 0.72
#